data_AF-A0A1G0AUK1-F1
#
_entry.id   AF-A0A1G0AUK1-F1
#
_cell.length_a   1.000
_cell.length_b   1.000
_cell.length_c   1.000
_cell.angle_alpha   90.00
_cell.angle_beta   90.00
_cell.angle_gamma   90.00
#
_symmetry.space_group_name_H-M   'P 1'
#
loop_
_entity.id
_entity.type
_entity.pdbx_description
1 polymer ?
#
loop_
_entity_poly.entity_id
_entity_poly.type
_entity_poly.pdbx_seq_one_letter_code
_entity_poly.pdbx_strand_id
1 'polypeptide(L)'
;CFSGQIQDEETLLTDIDRKRVNPATGPIFVRGAAPGDTLAVDILGLRPGPQGLTVTTPGMGFLGDRVRVSRTRLVRIEANVATWGSLRLPVKPMLGVIGVAPREGAISTVVPGSHGGNLDCALVTTGTTVYLPIHHPGALFGIGDMHAVMGDGEVSGTGVETGGHVTLRLRVRRDFPVRWPWLETPGAWAVIVSGEQLREISRIAAEEMISFLMERMACDFEEAY
;
A
#
# COMPACT_ATOMS: atom_id res chain seq x y z
N CYS A 1 -7.24 7.09 -4.54
CA CYS A 1 -7.32 6.32 -5.81
C CYS A 1 -8.06 6.93 -7.02
N PHE A 2 -8.96 7.94 -6.94
CA PHE A 2 -9.89 8.26 -8.07
C PHE A 2 -9.41 9.25 -9.15
N SER A 3 -8.12 9.58 -9.23
CA SER A 3 -7.57 10.59 -10.16
C SER A 3 -8.24 11.97 -10.09
N GLY A 4 -8.74 12.35 -8.90
CA GLY A 4 -9.44 13.62 -8.69
C GLY A 4 -10.78 13.75 -9.42
N GLN A 5 -11.37 12.65 -9.89
CA GLN A 5 -12.64 12.69 -10.63
C GLN A 5 -13.87 12.94 -9.73
N ILE A 6 -13.79 12.59 -8.44
CA ILE A 6 -14.87 12.80 -7.46
C ILE A 6 -14.51 14.01 -6.59
N GLN A 7 -15.31 15.08 -6.67
CA GLN A 7 -15.08 16.34 -5.94
C GLN A 7 -16.26 16.77 -5.06
N ASP A 8 -17.41 16.11 -5.18
CA ASP A 8 -18.65 16.34 -4.44
C ASP A 8 -19.30 14.99 -4.05
N GLU A 9 -20.33 15.03 -3.21
CA GLU A 9 -21.05 13.83 -2.75
C GLU A 9 -22.12 13.33 -3.75
N GLU A 10 -22.42 14.10 -4.80
CA GLU A 10 -23.38 13.74 -5.84
C GLU A 10 -22.74 12.81 -6.89
N THR A 11 -21.45 13.00 -7.15
CA THR A 11 -20.65 12.17 -8.07
C THR A 11 -20.39 10.80 -7.45
N LEU A 12 -20.88 9.74 -8.08
CA LEU A 12 -20.72 8.36 -7.64
C LEU A 12 -19.54 7.69 -8.33
N LEU A 13 -19.04 6.60 -7.72
CA LEU A 13 -18.02 5.75 -8.34
C LEU A 13 -18.45 5.19 -9.71
N THR A 14 -19.75 5.06 -9.95
CA THR A 14 -20.31 4.61 -11.25
C THR A 14 -20.19 5.66 -12.35
N ASP A 15 -19.96 6.92 -12.00
CA ASP A 15 -20.02 8.05 -12.93
C ASP A 15 -18.64 8.41 -13.50
N ILE A 16 -17.57 7.87 -12.91
CA ILE A 16 -16.19 8.21 -13.25
C ILE A 16 -15.56 7.23 -14.26
N ASP A 17 -14.50 7.66 -14.94
CA ASP A 17 -13.73 6.78 -15.81
C ASP A 17 -12.91 5.77 -14.98
N ARG A 18 -13.38 4.52 -14.99
CA ARG A 18 -12.73 3.39 -14.31
C ARG A 18 -11.35 3.04 -14.85
N LYS A 19 -10.98 3.49 -16.06
CA LYS A 19 -9.62 3.29 -16.60
C LYS A 19 -8.58 4.20 -15.95
N ARG A 20 -9.03 5.22 -15.23
CA ARG A 20 -8.20 6.20 -14.55
C ARG A 20 -8.21 6.02 -13.03
N VAL A 21 -8.62 4.86 -12.52
CA VAL A 21 -8.56 4.58 -11.08
C VAL A 21 -7.18 4.04 -10.70
N ASN A 22 -6.84 4.24 -9.44
CA ASN A 22 -5.60 3.86 -8.80
C ASN A 22 -4.32 4.34 -9.53
N PRO A 23 -4.18 5.65 -9.80
CA PRO A 23 -3.00 6.19 -10.45
C PRO A 23 -1.79 6.11 -9.52
N ALA A 24 -0.66 5.65 -10.07
CA ALA A 24 0.64 5.71 -9.41
C ALA A 24 1.51 6.79 -10.07
N THR A 25 2.08 7.69 -9.27
CA THR A 25 3.13 8.62 -9.67
C THR A 25 4.42 7.85 -9.91
N GLY A 26 4.99 7.97 -11.12
CA GLY A 26 6.17 7.22 -11.55
C GLY A 26 6.12 6.89 -13.06
N PRO A 27 6.93 5.94 -13.54
CA PRO A 27 7.98 5.26 -12.79
C PRO A 27 9.20 6.16 -12.56
N ILE A 28 9.76 6.09 -11.36
CA ILE A 28 11.03 6.71 -10.98
C ILE A 28 12.15 5.72 -11.29
N PHE A 29 13.10 6.13 -12.13
CA PHE A 29 14.29 5.35 -12.43
C PHE A 29 15.41 5.60 -11.41
N VAL A 30 15.79 4.57 -10.67
CA VAL A 30 16.83 4.63 -9.62
C VAL A 30 18.19 4.21 -10.19
N ARG A 31 19.09 5.18 -10.44
CA ARG A 31 20.43 4.88 -10.97
C ARG A 31 21.18 3.88 -10.07
N GLY A 32 21.77 2.86 -10.70
CA GLY A 32 22.57 1.83 -10.02
C GLY A 32 21.77 0.65 -9.46
N ALA A 33 20.44 0.67 -9.55
CA ALA A 33 19.58 -0.47 -9.24
C ALA A 33 19.64 -1.51 -10.37
N ALA A 34 19.95 -2.76 -10.05
CA ALA A 34 20.01 -3.87 -10.99
C ALA A 34 19.11 -5.04 -10.55
N PRO A 35 18.67 -5.92 -11.48
CA PRO A 35 17.93 -7.13 -11.13
C PRO A 35 18.65 -7.97 -10.07
N GLY A 36 17.92 -8.41 -9.04
CA GLY A 36 18.47 -9.14 -7.89
C GLY A 36 18.84 -8.26 -6.69
N ASP A 37 19.00 -6.95 -6.89
CA ASP A 37 19.10 -5.99 -5.80
C ASP A 37 17.73 -5.84 -5.09
N THR A 38 17.72 -5.16 -3.95
CA THR A 38 16.51 -4.75 -3.23
C THR A 38 16.42 -3.23 -3.16
N LEU A 39 15.25 -2.68 -3.47
CA LEU A 39 14.97 -1.27 -3.28
C LEU A 39 14.44 -1.05 -1.86
N ALA A 40 15.19 -0.35 -1.03
CA ALA A 40 14.73 0.15 0.26
C ALA A 40 14.14 1.56 0.10
N VAL A 41 12.91 1.74 0.55
CA VAL A 41 12.14 2.98 0.45
C VAL A 41 11.83 3.48 1.85
N ASP A 42 12.60 4.48 2.31
CA ASP A 42 12.38 5.10 3.61
C ASP A 42 11.25 6.13 3.48
N ILE A 43 10.13 5.95 4.18
CA ILE A 43 9.01 6.90 4.18
C ILE A 43 9.28 7.97 5.23
N LEU A 44 9.71 9.15 4.78
CA LEU A 44 10.16 10.24 5.64
C LEU A 44 9.03 11.18 6.08
N GLY A 45 7.95 11.25 5.31
CA GLY A 45 6.79 12.07 5.67
C GLY A 45 5.64 11.97 4.68
N LEU A 46 4.43 11.92 5.22
CA LEU A 46 3.17 11.91 4.46
C LEU A 46 2.32 13.10 4.86
N ARG A 47 1.88 13.89 3.87
CA ARG A 47 1.01 15.05 4.08
C ARG A 47 -0.25 14.91 3.23
N PRO A 48 -1.36 14.40 3.81
CA PRO A 48 -2.64 14.33 3.10
C PRO A 48 -3.19 15.73 2.83
N GLY A 49 -4.02 15.83 1.79
CA GLY A 49 -4.74 17.05 1.45
C GLY A 49 -5.82 17.39 2.48
N PRO A 50 -6.46 18.58 2.37
CA PRO A 50 -7.48 19.04 3.32
C PRO A 50 -8.83 18.33 3.15
N GLN A 51 -8.98 17.51 2.12
CA GLN A 51 -10.18 16.76 1.80
C GLN A 51 -9.79 15.34 1.43
N GLY A 52 -10.47 14.38 2.02
CA GLY A 52 -10.52 13.01 1.55
C GLY A 52 -11.96 12.63 1.19
N LEU A 53 -12.16 11.38 0.80
CA LEU A 53 -13.48 10.84 0.55
C LEU A 53 -13.54 9.35 0.81
N THR A 54 -14.74 8.82 1.04
CA THR A 54 -15.01 7.38 1.10
C THR A 54 -16.09 7.08 0.07
N VAL A 55 -16.02 5.92 -0.57
CA VAL A 55 -17.09 5.45 -1.47
C VAL A 55 -17.60 4.09 -1.04
N THR A 56 -18.86 3.84 -1.34
CA THR A 56 -19.49 2.52 -1.18
C THR A 56 -20.33 2.28 -2.43
N THR A 57 -20.23 1.11 -3.04
CA THR A 57 -21.00 0.76 -4.24
C THR A 57 -21.39 -0.72 -4.18
N PRO A 58 -22.54 -1.13 -4.76
CA PRO A 58 -22.88 -2.55 -4.87
C PRO A 58 -21.74 -3.39 -5.45
N GLY A 59 -21.46 -4.53 -4.80
CA GLY A 59 -20.41 -5.47 -5.21
C GLY A 59 -18.98 -5.10 -4.81
N MET A 60 -18.75 -3.97 -4.13
CA MET A 60 -17.42 -3.56 -3.65
C MET A 60 -17.24 -3.82 -2.15
N GLY A 61 -16.06 -4.28 -1.76
CA GLY A 61 -15.72 -4.61 -0.38
C GLY A 61 -16.30 -5.94 0.09
N PHE A 62 -15.94 -6.33 1.32
CA PHE A 62 -16.26 -7.63 1.91
C PHE A 62 -17.77 -7.89 2.04
N LEU A 63 -18.56 -6.83 2.26
CA LEU A 63 -20.03 -6.88 2.35
C LEU A 63 -20.71 -6.19 1.17
N GLY A 64 -20.05 -6.12 0.02
CA GLY A 64 -20.55 -5.44 -1.18
C GLY A 64 -21.87 -6.01 -1.69
N ASP A 65 -22.16 -7.28 -1.42
CA ASP A 65 -23.43 -7.97 -1.73
C ASP A 65 -24.62 -7.40 -0.96
N ARG A 66 -24.39 -6.74 0.19
CA ARG A 66 -25.42 -6.09 1.02
C ARG A 66 -25.63 -4.62 0.67
N VAL A 67 -24.72 -4.01 -0.07
CA VAL A 67 -24.84 -2.62 -0.52
C VAL A 67 -25.87 -2.55 -1.64
N ARG A 68 -26.90 -1.70 -1.46
CA ARG A 68 -27.99 -1.53 -2.43
C ARG A 68 -27.90 -0.25 -3.25
N VAL A 69 -27.23 0.76 -2.72
CA VAL A 69 -27.14 2.09 -3.31
C VAL A 69 -25.71 2.59 -3.16
N SER A 70 -25.17 3.19 -4.22
CA SER A 70 -23.86 3.81 -4.19
C SER A 70 -23.89 5.11 -3.41
N ARG A 71 -22.82 5.39 -2.65
CA ARG A 71 -22.65 6.63 -1.90
C ARG A 71 -21.22 7.11 -2.00
N THR A 72 -21.08 8.42 -2.16
CA THR A 72 -19.84 9.14 -1.92
C THR A 72 -20.02 9.95 -0.65
N ARG A 73 -18.97 10.00 0.18
CA ARG A 73 -18.93 10.92 1.32
C ARG A 73 -17.61 11.67 1.31
N LEU A 74 -17.68 13.00 1.36
CA LEU A 74 -16.51 13.84 1.54
C LEU A 74 -16.11 13.86 3.02
N VAL A 75 -14.80 13.89 3.26
CA VAL A 75 -14.21 13.85 4.59
C VAL A 75 -13.29 15.04 4.72
N ARG A 76 -13.65 15.97 5.62
CA ARG A 76 -12.79 17.13 5.91
C ARG A 76 -11.59 16.69 6.75
N ILE A 77 -10.39 17.10 6.35
CA ILE A 77 -9.13 16.80 7.03
C ILE A 77 -8.51 18.12 7.48
N GLU A 78 -8.47 18.35 8.79
CA GLU A 78 -7.88 19.54 9.37
C GLU A 78 -7.29 19.24 10.75
N ALA A 79 -6.20 19.93 11.12
CA ALA A 79 -5.56 19.81 12.43
C ALA A 79 -5.35 18.34 12.88
N ASN A 80 -4.90 17.48 11.95
CA ASN A 80 -4.68 16.04 12.16
C ASN A 80 -5.94 15.22 12.53
N VAL A 81 -7.13 15.70 12.14
CA VAL A 81 -8.41 15.05 12.36
C VAL A 81 -9.18 14.94 11.04
N ALA A 82 -9.65 13.73 10.73
CA ALA A 82 -10.58 13.45 9.64
C ALA A 82 -12.01 13.40 10.20
N THR A 83 -12.92 14.21 9.66
CA THR A 83 -14.30 14.30 10.13
C THR A 83 -15.23 13.58 9.16
N TRP A 84 -15.73 12.41 9.57
CA TRP A 84 -16.66 11.58 8.80
C TRP A 84 -18.04 11.64 9.47
N GLY A 85 -18.92 12.52 8.98
CA GLY A 85 -20.19 12.80 9.65
C GLY A 85 -19.98 13.33 11.08
N SER A 86 -20.51 12.62 12.07
CA SER A 86 -20.29 12.94 13.48
C SER A 86 -19.01 12.33 14.07
N LEU A 87 -18.33 11.45 13.34
CA LEU A 87 -17.10 10.81 13.80
C LEU A 87 -15.89 11.71 13.54
N ARG A 88 -14.99 11.76 14.51
CA ARG A 88 -13.70 12.45 14.43
C ARG A 88 -12.60 11.42 14.62
N LEU A 89 -11.83 11.18 13.56
CA LEU A 89 -10.80 10.15 13.53
C LEU A 89 -9.41 10.82 13.51
N PRO A 90 -8.43 10.34 14.29
CA PRO A 90 -7.07 10.83 14.17
C PRO A 90 -6.51 10.45 12.80
N VAL A 91 -5.92 11.41 12.10
CA VAL A 91 -5.26 11.18 10.81
C VAL A 91 -4.02 10.33 11.05
N LYS A 92 -3.93 9.23 10.31
CA LYS A 92 -2.84 8.25 10.33
C LYS A 92 -2.52 7.92 8.87
N PRO A 93 -1.79 8.81 8.17
CA PRO A 93 -1.67 8.72 6.74
C PRO A 93 -0.80 7.51 6.35
N MET A 94 -1.16 6.86 5.26
CA MET A 94 -0.45 5.69 4.72
C MET A 94 -0.53 5.67 3.19
N LEU A 95 0.31 4.86 2.55
CA LEU A 95 0.32 4.66 1.09
C LEU A 95 -0.24 3.29 0.74
N GLY A 96 -1.36 3.24 0.03
CA GLY A 96 -1.99 2.01 -0.43
C GLY A 96 -1.19 1.37 -1.55
N VAL A 97 -0.73 2.20 -2.50
CA VAL A 97 0.11 1.78 -3.62
C VAL A 97 1.57 2.19 -3.41
N ILE A 98 2.44 1.18 -3.37
CA ILE A 98 3.89 1.34 -3.40
C ILE A 98 4.51 0.11 -4.08
N GLY A 99 5.33 0.31 -5.12
CA GLY A 99 5.84 -0.83 -5.88
C GLY A 99 6.93 -0.51 -6.89
N VAL A 100 7.48 -1.56 -7.46
CA VAL A 100 8.44 -1.55 -8.57
C VAL A 100 7.85 -2.28 -9.77
N ALA A 101 8.50 -2.23 -10.93
CA ALA A 101 8.00 -2.99 -12.08
C ALA A 101 7.99 -4.51 -11.77
N PRO A 102 6.91 -5.23 -12.15
CA PRO A 102 6.82 -6.66 -11.94
C PRO A 102 7.88 -7.40 -12.76
N ARG A 103 8.21 -8.63 -12.36
CA ARG A 103 9.22 -9.44 -13.05
C ARG A 103 8.92 -9.57 -14.54
N GLU A 104 7.67 -9.84 -14.88
CA GLU A 104 7.21 -10.06 -16.25
C GLU A 104 5.89 -9.34 -16.51
N GLY A 105 5.69 -8.92 -17.77
CA GLY A 105 4.45 -8.30 -18.23
C GLY A 105 4.13 -6.97 -17.55
N ALA A 106 2.84 -6.67 -17.48
CA ALA A 106 2.30 -5.50 -16.79
C ALA A 106 1.20 -5.99 -15.83
N ILE A 107 1.25 -5.51 -14.59
CA ILE A 107 0.24 -5.77 -13.57
C ILE A 107 -0.46 -4.45 -13.26
N SER A 108 -1.78 -4.48 -13.16
CA SER A 108 -2.57 -3.30 -12.80
C SER A 108 -2.20 -2.83 -11.39
N THR A 109 -2.16 -1.53 -11.17
CA THR A 109 -1.82 -0.92 -9.87
C THR A 109 -2.79 -1.29 -8.76
N VAL A 110 -4.01 -1.77 -9.08
CA VAL A 110 -5.01 -2.29 -8.11
C VAL A 110 -4.70 -3.69 -7.58
N VAL A 111 -3.72 -4.39 -8.18
CA VAL A 111 -3.40 -5.77 -7.82
C VAL A 111 -2.06 -5.78 -7.06
N PRO A 112 -2.02 -6.24 -5.81
CA PRO A 112 -0.77 -6.41 -5.10
C PRO A 112 -0.03 -7.69 -5.53
N GLY A 113 1.25 -7.76 -5.21
CA GLY A 113 2.07 -8.96 -5.41
C GLY A 113 3.49 -8.79 -4.88
N SER A 114 4.39 -9.67 -5.31
CA SER A 114 5.81 -9.61 -4.94
C SER A 114 6.49 -8.28 -5.27
N HIS A 115 6.01 -7.59 -6.31
CA HIS A 115 6.50 -6.30 -6.77
C HIS A 115 5.97 -5.10 -5.95
N GLY A 116 5.16 -5.33 -4.91
CA GLY A 116 4.42 -4.28 -4.21
C GLY A 116 3.02 -4.15 -4.81
N GLY A 117 2.66 -2.94 -5.24
CA GLY A 117 1.34 -2.64 -5.81
C GLY A 117 0.37 -2.17 -4.74
N ASN A 118 -0.90 -2.55 -4.84
CA ASN A 118 -1.99 -2.16 -3.93
C ASN A 118 -1.95 -2.92 -2.60
N LEU A 119 -0.94 -2.64 -1.78
CA LEU A 119 -0.69 -3.37 -0.54
C LEU A 119 -1.72 -3.07 0.54
N ASP A 120 -2.29 -1.85 0.54
CA ASP A 120 -3.30 -1.38 1.51
C ASP A 120 -2.99 -1.84 2.94
N CYS A 121 -1.74 -1.60 3.37
CA CYS A 121 -1.24 -1.97 4.67
C CYS A 121 -0.96 -0.71 5.48
N ALA A 122 -1.67 -0.53 6.61
CA ALA A 122 -1.56 0.65 7.46
C ALA A 122 -0.13 0.89 8.02
N LEU A 123 0.73 -0.14 7.99
CA LEU A 123 2.14 -0.03 8.37
C LEU A 123 3.00 0.67 7.31
N VAL A 124 2.51 0.87 6.09
CA VAL A 124 3.18 1.65 5.02
C VAL A 124 2.97 3.15 5.28
N THR A 125 3.60 3.62 6.36
CA THR A 125 3.45 4.98 6.88
C THR A 125 4.81 5.63 7.20
N THR A 126 4.79 6.88 7.65
CA THR A 126 6.00 7.62 8.03
C THR A 126 6.79 6.88 9.11
N GLY A 127 8.10 6.75 8.91
CA GLY A 127 9.00 5.99 9.79
C GLY A 127 9.19 4.53 9.39
N THR A 128 8.43 4.02 8.43
CA THR A 128 8.60 2.67 7.87
C THR A 128 9.56 2.69 6.68
N THR A 129 10.42 1.67 6.60
CA THR A 129 11.16 1.32 5.38
C THR A 129 10.45 0.18 4.68
N VAL A 130 10.14 0.35 3.39
CA VAL A 130 9.60 -0.72 2.53
C VAL A 130 10.71 -1.29 1.67
N TYR A 131 10.89 -2.61 1.66
CA TYR A 131 11.87 -3.31 0.83
C TYR A 131 11.15 -4.02 -0.32
N LEU A 132 11.56 -3.75 -1.55
CA LEU A 132 10.94 -4.29 -2.77
C LEU A 132 11.98 -5.01 -3.65
N PRO A 133 11.64 -6.18 -4.23
CA PRO A 133 12.56 -6.94 -5.07
C PRO A 133 12.77 -6.26 -6.43
N ILE A 134 14.01 -5.96 -6.80
CA ILE A 134 14.31 -5.35 -8.10
C ILE A 134 14.41 -6.45 -9.17
N HIS A 135 13.58 -6.34 -10.21
CA HIS A 135 13.61 -7.26 -11.36
C HIS A 135 14.09 -6.60 -12.65
N HIS A 136 14.16 -5.27 -12.69
CA HIS A 136 14.54 -4.50 -13.88
C HIS A 136 15.56 -3.40 -13.52
N PRO A 137 16.46 -3.04 -14.46
CA PRO A 137 17.35 -1.90 -14.28
C PRO A 137 16.57 -0.64 -13.88
N GLY A 138 17.03 0.05 -12.85
CA GLY A 138 16.38 1.25 -12.36
C GLY A 138 15.17 1.03 -11.45
N ALA A 139 14.79 -0.23 -11.17
CA ALA A 139 13.62 -0.64 -10.38
C ALA A 139 12.24 -0.25 -10.95
N LEU A 140 12.12 0.94 -11.56
CA LEU A 140 10.88 1.52 -12.10
C LEU A 140 9.83 1.70 -11.00
N PHE A 141 10.21 2.46 -9.97
CA PHE A 141 9.44 2.63 -8.74
C PHE A 141 8.22 3.54 -8.94
N GLY A 142 7.06 3.14 -8.40
CA GLY A 142 5.83 3.92 -8.43
C GLY A 142 5.14 3.96 -7.06
N ILE A 143 4.41 5.04 -6.81
CA ILE A 143 3.67 5.29 -5.57
C ILE A 143 2.32 5.93 -5.83
N GLY A 144 1.34 5.66 -4.99
CA GLY A 144 0.04 6.29 -5.12
C GLY A 144 -0.84 6.00 -3.93
N ASP A 145 -2.11 6.29 -4.14
CA ASP A 145 -3.19 5.87 -3.27
C ASP A 145 -3.02 6.20 -1.79
N MET A 146 -2.84 7.49 -1.50
CA MET A 146 -2.74 7.91 -0.11
C MET A 146 -4.10 7.84 0.59
N HIS A 147 -4.13 7.20 1.76
CA HIS A 147 -5.26 7.27 2.67
C HIS A 147 -4.90 8.16 3.86
N ALA A 148 -5.82 9.03 4.28
CA ALA A 148 -5.66 9.80 5.51
C ALA A 148 -5.91 8.94 6.76
N VAL A 149 -6.80 7.97 6.64
CA VAL A 149 -7.17 6.99 7.67
C VAL A 149 -7.63 5.73 6.95
N MET A 150 -7.14 4.57 7.37
CA MET A 150 -7.63 3.27 6.93
C MET A 150 -7.51 2.27 8.09
N GLY A 151 -8.44 1.33 8.20
CA GLY A 151 -8.37 0.23 9.14
C GLY A 151 -7.90 -1.05 8.46
N ASP A 152 -7.41 -2.01 9.26
CA ASP A 152 -6.97 -3.30 8.74
C ASP A 152 -8.08 -4.03 7.98
N GLY A 153 -7.71 -4.56 6.81
CA GLY A 153 -8.60 -5.31 5.92
C GLY A 153 -9.46 -4.45 4.98
N GLU A 154 -9.47 -3.12 5.14
CA GLU A 154 -10.16 -2.18 4.24
C GLU A 154 -11.56 -2.67 3.81
N VAL A 155 -12.37 -3.10 4.77
CA VAL A 155 -13.53 -3.99 4.49
C VAL A 155 -14.60 -3.38 3.56
N SER A 156 -14.68 -2.06 3.46
CA SER A 156 -15.57 -1.34 2.52
C SER A 156 -15.01 -1.23 1.09
N GLY A 157 -13.74 -1.58 0.89
CA GLY A 157 -12.98 -1.42 -0.35
C GLY A 157 -12.42 -0.02 -0.59
N THR A 158 -12.52 0.89 0.39
CA THR A 158 -11.79 2.17 0.42
C THR A 158 -11.49 2.59 1.85
N GLY A 159 -10.32 3.20 2.05
CA GLY A 159 -10.02 4.08 3.19
C GLY A 159 -10.59 5.50 3.02
N VAL A 160 -10.10 6.45 3.80
CA VAL A 160 -10.30 7.88 3.54
C VAL A 160 -9.31 8.31 2.46
N GLU A 161 -9.74 8.17 1.21
CA GLU A 161 -9.01 8.43 -0.03
C GLU A 161 -8.63 9.90 -0.16
N THR A 162 -7.36 10.22 -0.37
CA THR A 162 -6.94 11.62 -0.51
C THR A 162 -5.75 11.78 -1.47
N GLY A 163 -5.62 12.98 -2.05
CA GLY A 163 -4.36 13.41 -2.65
C GLY A 163 -3.40 13.88 -1.55
N GLY A 164 -2.13 14.08 -1.88
CA GLY A 164 -1.18 14.58 -0.89
C GLY A 164 0.25 14.67 -1.40
N HIS A 165 1.15 14.96 -0.48
CA HIS A 165 2.58 15.00 -0.73
C HIS A 165 3.31 13.92 0.07
N VAL A 166 4.24 13.25 -0.60
CA VAL A 166 5.07 12.18 -0.04
C VAL A 166 6.53 12.63 -0.07
N THR A 167 7.24 12.45 1.05
CA THR A 167 8.69 12.60 1.12
C THR A 167 9.29 11.24 1.41
N LEU A 168 10.20 10.79 0.54
CA LEU A 168 10.81 9.47 0.63
C LEU A 168 12.29 9.49 0.24
N ARG A 169 13.03 8.48 0.70
CA ARG A 169 14.42 8.22 0.29
C ARG A 169 14.50 6.82 -0.32
N LEU A 170 15.09 6.74 -1.51
CA LEU A 170 15.31 5.48 -2.21
C LEU A 170 16.77 5.05 -2.07
N ARG A 171 16.99 3.79 -1.68
CA ARG A 171 18.33 3.19 -1.50
C ARG A 171 18.36 1.81 -2.17
N VAL A 172 19.47 1.47 -2.80
CA VAL A 172 19.71 0.13 -3.36
C VAL A 172 20.48 -0.69 -2.33
N ARG A 173 19.98 -1.86 -1.96
CA ARG A 173 20.58 -2.83 -1.03
C ARG A 173 20.94 -4.11 -1.77
N ARG A 174 22.09 -4.71 -1.42
CA ARG A 174 22.59 -5.99 -1.99
C ARG A 174 22.77 -7.09 -0.95
N ASP A 175 22.77 -6.68 0.30
CA ASP A 175 22.97 -7.47 1.51
C ASP A 175 21.64 -7.88 2.17
N PHE A 176 20.51 -7.59 1.51
CA PHE A 176 19.19 -7.97 2.00
C PHE A 176 18.26 -8.29 0.82
N PRO A 177 18.50 -9.41 0.11
CA PRO A 177 17.65 -9.82 -0.99
C PRO A 177 16.27 -10.26 -0.48
N VAL A 178 15.21 -9.72 -1.07
CA VAL A 178 13.83 -10.10 -0.72
C VAL A 178 13.10 -10.71 -1.92
N ARG A 179 12.09 -11.55 -1.65
CA ARG A 179 11.17 -12.09 -2.68
C ARG A 179 9.80 -11.45 -2.66
N TRP A 180 9.40 -10.94 -1.50
CA TRP A 180 8.14 -10.28 -1.21
C TRP A 180 8.42 -8.88 -0.64
N PRO A 181 7.42 -7.98 -0.59
CA PRO A 181 7.58 -6.73 0.13
C PRO A 181 7.84 -6.99 1.62
N TRP A 182 8.89 -6.39 2.17
CA TRP A 182 9.15 -6.37 3.62
C TRP A 182 8.99 -4.96 4.17
N LEU A 183 8.55 -4.87 5.42
CA LEU A 183 8.44 -3.64 6.19
C LEU A 183 9.35 -3.71 7.40
N GLU A 184 10.15 -2.67 7.59
CA GLU A 184 10.83 -2.39 8.86
C GLU A 184 10.21 -1.12 9.43
N THR A 185 9.49 -1.28 10.53
CA THR A 185 8.92 -0.19 11.31
C THR A 185 9.82 0.09 12.52
N PRO A 186 9.59 1.17 13.30
CA PRO A 186 10.37 1.42 14.50
C PRO A 186 10.31 0.32 15.57
N GLY A 187 9.29 -0.56 15.53
CA GLY A 187 9.07 -1.58 16.56
C GLY A 187 8.91 -3.01 16.06
N ALA A 188 8.91 -3.25 14.76
CA ALA A 188 8.64 -4.56 14.18
C ALA A 188 9.14 -4.70 12.75
N TRP A 189 9.45 -5.93 12.38
CA TRP A 189 9.60 -6.37 10.99
C TRP A 189 8.34 -7.11 10.56
N ALA A 190 7.91 -6.92 9.32
CA ALA A 190 6.80 -7.65 8.72
C ALA A 190 7.13 -8.02 7.27
N VAL A 191 6.60 -9.15 6.81
CA VAL A 191 6.59 -9.53 5.40
C VAL A 191 5.15 -9.49 4.89
N ILE A 192 4.94 -8.93 3.71
CA ILE A 192 3.64 -8.87 3.06
C ILE A 192 3.62 -9.88 1.93
N VAL A 193 2.71 -10.84 2.01
CA VAL A 193 2.47 -11.82 0.95
C VAL A 193 1.06 -11.64 0.43
N SER A 194 0.93 -11.51 -0.89
CA SER A 194 -0.36 -11.34 -1.56
C SER A 194 -0.63 -12.51 -2.50
N GLY A 195 -1.87 -12.97 -2.50
CA GLY A 195 -2.33 -14.13 -3.26
C GLY A 195 -3.77 -14.46 -2.91
N GLU A 196 -4.35 -15.44 -3.60
CA GLU A 196 -5.79 -15.70 -3.54
C GLU A 196 -6.23 -16.45 -2.28
N GLN A 197 -5.38 -17.32 -1.73
CA GLN A 197 -5.72 -18.21 -0.62
C GLN A 197 -5.02 -17.78 0.67
N LEU A 198 -5.80 -17.28 1.64
CA LEU A 198 -5.29 -16.77 2.92
C LEU A 198 -4.35 -17.77 3.63
N ARG A 199 -4.70 -19.05 3.64
CA ARG A 199 -3.88 -20.08 4.30
C ARG A 199 -2.51 -20.25 3.63
N GLU A 200 -2.47 -20.24 2.30
CA GLU A 200 -1.24 -20.39 1.53
C GLU A 200 -0.33 -19.18 1.74
N ILE A 201 -0.87 -17.96 1.58
CA ILE A 201 -0.09 -16.73 1.76
C ILE A 201 0.40 -16.57 3.20
N SER A 202 -0.39 -16.99 4.19
CA SER A 202 0.04 -16.97 5.60
C SER A 202 1.19 -17.94 5.86
N ARG A 203 1.18 -19.12 5.22
CA ARG A 203 2.27 -20.09 5.31
C ARG A 203 3.55 -19.52 4.72
N ILE A 204 3.47 -18.92 3.54
CA ILE A 204 4.62 -18.28 2.88
C ILE A 204 5.17 -17.14 3.75
N ALA A 205 4.31 -16.28 4.30
CA ALA A 205 4.73 -15.20 5.18
C ALA A 205 5.47 -15.72 6.43
N ALA A 206 4.97 -16.79 7.04
CA ALA A 206 5.63 -17.44 8.18
C ALA A 206 7.00 -18.03 7.78
N GLU A 207 7.08 -18.72 6.63
CA GLU A 207 8.33 -19.30 6.13
C GLU A 207 9.39 -18.24 5.82
N GLU A 208 8.99 -17.11 5.21
CA GLU A 208 9.88 -15.96 4.97
C GLU A 208 10.43 -15.38 6.29
N MET A 209 9.56 -15.19 7.29
CA MET A 209 9.97 -14.67 8.59
C MET A 209 10.88 -15.64 9.36
N ILE A 210 10.54 -16.93 9.40
CA ILE A 210 11.34 -17.95 10.08
C ILE A 210 12.72 -18.06 9.43
N SER A 211 12.79 -18.08 8.10
CA SER A 211 14.07 -18.11 7.38
C SER A 211 14.94 -16.90 7.73
N PHE A 212 14.34 -15.71 7.81
CA PHE A 212 15.02 -14.49 8.23
C PHE A 212 15.52 -14.57 9.68
N LEU A 213 14.71 -15.09 10.60
CA LEU A 213 15.09 -15.27 12.01
C LEU A 213 16.25 -16.26 12.15
N MET A 214 16.17 -17.41 11.48
CA MET A 214 17.25 -18.42 11.48
C MET A 214 18.59 -17.82 11.02
N GLU A 215 18.59 -17.04 9.93
CA GLU A 215 19.80 -16.39 9.43
C GLU A 215 20.34 -15.34 10.40
N ARG A 216 19.46 -14.51 10.99
CA ARG A 216 19.86 -13.38 11.85
C ARG A 216 20.29 -13.81 13.25
N MET A 217 19.67 -14.85 13.79
CA MET A 217 19.94 -15.36 15.14
C MET A 217 20.89 -16.55 15.13
N ALA A 218 21.24 -17.08 13.95
CA ALA A 218 22.05 -18.28 13.79
C ALA A 218 21.48 -19.48 14.57
N CYS A 219 20.17 -19.68 14.48
CA CYS A 219 19.42 -20.76 15.14
C CYS A 219 18.80 -21.72 14.12
N ASP A 220 18.33 -22.87 14.61
CA ASP A 220 17.58 -23.83 13.78
C ASP A 220 16.09 -23.43 13.63
N PHE A 221 15.34 -24.26 12.92
CA PHE A 221 13.93 -24.00 12.63
C PHE A 221 13.09 -24.06 13.90
N GLU A 222 13.32 -25.05 14.75
CA GLU A 222 12.57 -25.30 15.98
C GLU A 222 12.71 -24.16 16.99
N GLU A 223 13.87 -23.49 17.07
CA GLU A 223 14.05 -22.30 17.90
C GLU A 223 13.42 -21.03 17.29
N ALA A 224 13.39 -20.93 15.96
CA ALA A 224 12.81 -19.78 15.27
C ALA A 224 11.27 -19.80 15.18
N TYR A 225 10.63 -20.98 15.27
CA TYR A 225 9.19 -21.21 15.15
C TYR A 225 8.41 -20.98 16.46
#